data_AF-A0A1P9WXR4-F1
#
_entry.id   AF-A0A1P9WXR4-F1
#
_cell.length_a   1.000
_cell.length_b   1.000
_cell.length_c   1.000
_cell.angle_alpha   90.00
_cell.angle_beta   90.00
_cell.angle_gamma   90.00
#
_symmetry.space_group_name_H-M   'P 1'
#
loop_
_entity.id
_entity.type
_entity.pdbx_description
1 polymer ?
#
loop_
_entity_poly.entity_id
_entity_poly.type
_entity_poly.pdbx_seq_one_letter_code
_entity_poly.pdbx_strand_id
1 'polypeptide(L)' 'MENNTNFRRFFGASLTILGIIVVLFALIAFLSDGKPVMGLSVNKAESAAPFIVGMIFLVTGVNLVREA' A
#
# COMPACT_ATOMS: atom_id res chain seq x y z
N MET A 1 -0.24 25.44 -21.17
CA MET A 1 -0.86 24.16 -20.72
C MET A 1 0.25 23.31 -20.15
N GLU A 2 0.68 23.55 -18.92
CA GLU A 2 2.00 23.09 -18.46
C GLU A 2 1.98 22.81 -16.95
N ASN A 3 1.66 21.56 -16.56
CA ASN A 3 1.90 20.97 -15.22
C ASN A 3 1.26 19.57 -15.03
N ASN A 4 0.30 19.16 -15.85
CA ASN A 4 -0.50 17.95 -15.60
C ASN A 4 0.28 16.61 -15.66
N THR A 5 1.38 16.53 -16.41
CA THR A 5 2.21 15.32 -16.51
C THR A 5 3.02 15.08 -15.23
N ASN A 6 3.67 16.13 -14.72
CA ASN A 6 4.39 16.08 -13.44
C ASN A 6 3.44 15.74 -12.28
N PHE A 7 2.22 16.29 -12.29
CA PHE A 7 1.22 16.02 -11.26
C PHE A 7 0.77 14.54 -11.25
N ARG A 8 0.46 13.96 -12.41
CA ARG A 8 0.08 12.54 -12.52
C ARG A 8 1.22 11.61 -12.06
N ARG A 9 2.46 11.96 -12.39
CA ARG A 9 3.65 11.19 -12.01
C ARG A 9 3.95 11.29 -10.52
N PHE A 10 3.78 12.49 -9.95
CA PHE A 10 3.88 12.71 -8.51
C PHE A 10 2.79 11.98 -7.73
N PHE A 11 1.54 12.01 -8.23
CA PHE A 11 0.41 11.30 -7.63
C PHE A 11 0.57 9.78 -7.72
N GLY A 12 1.06 9.26 -8.84
CA GLY A 12 1.41 7.84 -8.96
C GLY A 12 2.54 7.45 -8.00
N ALA A 13 3.57 8.28 -7.86
CA ALA A 13 4.71 8.01 -7.00
C ALA A 13 4.28 7.99 -5.52
N SER A 14 3.48 8.97 -5.09
CA SER A 14 2.95 9.01 -3.73
C SER A 14 2.02 7.82 -3.45
N LEU A 15 1.15 7.45 -4.40
CA LEU A 15 0.28 6.28 -4.27
C LEU A 15 1.08 4.97 -4.17
N THR A 16 2.18 4.85 -4.93
CA THR A 16 3.10 3.70 -4.86
C THR A 16 3.79 3.62 -3.50
N ILE A 17 4.31 4.75 -3.00
CA ILE A 17 4.95 4.81 -1.68
C ILE A 17 3.96 4.42 -0.58
N LEU A 18 2.73 4.94 -0.63
CA LEU A 18 1.67 4.55 0.31
C LEU A 18 1.34 3.05 0.21
N GLY A 19 1.23 2.51 -1.01
CA GLY A 19 1.04 1.07 -1.24
C GLY A 19 2.14 0.23 -0.59
N ILE A 20 3.41 0.61 -0.75
CA ILE A 20 4.55 -0.07 -0.11
C ILE A 20 4.42 -0.04 1.42
N ILE A 21 4.11 1.11 2.00
CA ILE A 21 3.96 1.24 3.47
C ILE A 21 2.85 0.31 3.98
N VAL A 22 1.71 0.29 3.29
CA VAL A 22 0.56 -0.56 3.68
C VAL A 22 0.88 -2.05 3.52
N VAL A 23 1.57 -2.44 2.43
CA VAL A 23 2.01 -3.83 2.25
C VAL A 23 3.00 -4.25 3.34
N LEU A 24 3.98 -3.40 3.67
CA LEU A 24 4.93 -3.67 4.74
C LEU A 24 4.22 -3.82 6.09
N PHE A 25 3.26 -2.95 6.39
CA PHE A 25 2.45 -3.07 7.59
C PHE A 25 1.67 -4.39 7.63
N ALA A 26 1.04 -4.78 6.50
CA ALA A 26 0.31 -6.03 6.39
C ALA A 26 1.20 -7.26 6.55
N LEU A 27 2.42 -7.24 5.99
CA LEU A 27 3.40 -8.31 6.15
C LEU A 27 3.88 -8.43 7.60
N ILE A 28 4.12 -7.30 8.27
CA ILE A 28 4.46 -7.28 9.70
C ILE A 28 3.30 -7.82 10.53
N ALA A 29 2.06 -7.41 10.25
CA ALA A 29 0.86 -7.91 10.92
C ALA A 29 0.65 -9.41 10.68
N PHE A 30 0.90 -9.90 9.46
CA PHE A 30 0.79 -11.31 9.11
C PHE A 30 1.89 -12.17 9.75
N LEU A 31 3.14 -11.69 9.78
CA LEU A 31 4.26 -12.37 10.44
C LEU A 31 4.16 -12.31 11.97
N SER A 32 3.42 -11.33 12.48
CA SER A 32 3.14 -11.16 13.91
C SER A 32 2.04 -12.08 14.43
N ASP A 33 1.76 -13.18 13.74
CA ASP A 33 0.72 -14.14 14.10
C ASP A 33 0.84 -14.59 15.57
N GLY A 34 -0.16 -14.24 16.38
CA GLY A 34 -0.20 -14.55 17.81
C GLY A 34 0.41 -13.50 18.76
N LYS A 35 1.07 -12.45 18.26
CA LYS A 35 1.47 -11.29 19.07
C LYS A 35 0.68 -10.04 18.65
N PRO A 36 0.13 -9.26 19.61
CA PRO A 36 -0.70 -8.11 19.29
C PRO A 36 0.13 -7.08 18.50
N VAL A 37 -0.27 -6.84 17.25
CA VAL A 37 0.21 -5.69 16.47
C VAL A 37 -0.64 -4.49 16.88
N MET A 38 -0.01 -3.49 17.49
CA MET A 38 -0.68 -2.30 18.06
C MET A 38 -1.77 -2.60 19.11
N GLY A 39 -1.68 -3.71 19.84
CA GLY A 39 -2.65 -4.06 20.89
C GLY A 39 -3.93 -4.76 20.41
N LEU A 40 -4.06 -5.02 19.10
CA LEU A 40 -5.17 -5.74 18.50
C LEU A 40 -4.76 -7.18 18.14
N SER A 41 -5.60 -8.14 18.52
CA SER A 41 -5.48 -9.56 18.20
C SER A 41 -5.85 -9.78 16.74
N VAL A 42 -4.92 -9.50 15.82
CA VAL A 42 -5.16 -9.66 14.39
C VAL A 42 -4.90 -11.13 14.02
N ASN A 43 -5.94 -11.85 13.59
CA ASN A 43 -5.81 -13.21 13.06
C ASN A 43 -5.27 -13.16 11.62
N LYS A 44 -4.63 -14.23 11.10
CA LYS A 44 -4.09 -14.28 9.71
C LYS A 44 -5.07 -13.78 8.65
N ALA A 45 -6.36 -14.05 8.83
CA ALA A 45 -7.44 -13.62 7.93
C ALA A 45 -7.63 -12.09 7.92
N GLU A 46 -7.48 -11.43 9.07
CA GLU A 46 -7.65 -9.99 9.21
C GLU A 46 -6.43 -9.23 8.62
N SER A 47 -5.23 -9.82 8.72
CA SER A 47 -4.00 -9.29 8.09
C SER A 47 -4.02 -9.37 6.56
N ALA A 48 -4.90 -10.19 5.96
CA ALA A 48 -5.06 -10.26 4.51
C ALA A 48 -5.71 -8.99 3.94
N ALA A 49 -6.60 -8.34 4.69
CA ALA A 49 -7.28 -7.12 4.25
C ALA A 49 -6.31 -5.97 3.92
N PRO A 50 -5.40 -5.54 4.83
CA PRO A 50 -4.43 -4.50 4.50
C PRO A 50 -3.45 -4.95 3.41
N PHE A 51 -3.15 -6.25 3.29
CA PHE A 51 -2.29 -6.74 2.21
C PHE A 51 -2.92 -6.53 0.83
N ILE A 52 -4.21 -6.87 0.68
CA ILE A 52 -4.96 -6.70 -0.56
C ILE A 52 -5.12 -5.22 -0.91
N VAL A 53 -5.42 -4.38 0.08
CA VAL A 53 -5.49 -2.92 -0.11
C VAL A 53 -4.14 -2.36 -0.55
N GLY A 54 -3.05 -2.78 0.11
CA GLY A 54 -1.69 -2.39 -0.25
C GLY A 54 -1.30 -2.80 -1.68
N MET A 55 -1.68 -4.01 -2.09
CA MET A 55 -1.48 -4.50 -3.47
C MET A 55 -2.24 -3.67 -4.50
N ILE A 56 -3.51 -3.32 -4.23
CA ILE A 56 -4.31 -2.46 -5.12
C ILE A 56 -3.65 -1.08 -5.24
N PHE A 57 -3.24 -0.48 -4.12
CA PHE A 57 -2.56 0.82 -4.12
C PHE A 57 -1.22 0.78 -4.88
N LEU A 58 -0.46 -0.30 -4.70
CA LEU A 58 0.81 -0.51 -5.41
C LEU A 58 0.60 -0.63 -6.92
N VAL A 59 -0.31 -1.51 -7.36
CA VAL A 59 -0.59 -1.73 -8.80
C VAL A 59 -1.14 -0.46 -9.44
N THR A 60 -2.05 0.22 -8.75
CA THR A 60 -2.64 1.48 -9.24
C THR A 60 -1.58 2.58 -9.31
N GLY A 61 -0.73 2.70 -8.28
CA GLY A 61 0.34 3.69 -8.22
C GLY A 61 1.38 3.49 -9.31
N VAL A 62 1.87 2.25 -9.49
CA VAL A 62 2.86 1.92 -10.51
C VAL A 62 2.30 2.16 -11.92
N ASN A 63 1.04 1.79 -12.17
CA ASN A 63 0.41 2.08 -13.46
C ASN A 63 0.26 3.59 -13.71
N LEU A 64 -0.13 4.36 -12.69
CA LEU A 64 -0.23 5.82 -12.81
C LEU A 64 1.13 6.47 -13.10
N VAL A 65 2.22 6.02 -12.46
CA VAL A 65 3.58 6.51 -12.74
C VAL A 65 4.00 6.16 -14.16
N ARG A 66 3.63 4.98 -14.64
CA ARG A 66 3.99 4.49 -15.97
C ARG A 66 3.24 5.22 -17.09
N GLU A 67 2.01 5.67 -16.83
CA GLU A 67 1.15 6.39 -17.79
C GLU A 67 1.26 7.92 -17.73
N ALA A 68 2.08 8.47 -16.83
CA ALA A 68 2.27 9.90 -16.60
C ALA A 68 3.57 10.46 -17.21
#